data_AF-A0A3N5XH51-F1
#
_entry.id   AF-A0A3N5XH51-F1
#
_cell.length_a   1.000
_cell.length_b   1.000
_cell.length_c   1.000
_cell.angle_alpha   90.00
_cell.angle_beta   90.00
_cell.angle_gamma   90.00
#
_symmetry.space_group_name_H-M   'P 1'
#
loop_
_entity.id
_entity.type
_entity.pdbx_description
1 polymer ?
#
loop_
_entity_poly.entity_id
_entity_poly.type
_entity_poly.pdbx_seq_one_letter_code
_entity_poly.pdbx_strand_id
1 'polypeptide(L)' 'MAQIATVFILLIAYFIAHIHSHDLHAKEYLVKKVIDGDTIQLDTGETIRYIGIDATELLSKKGGNEFYARENL' A
#
# COMPACT_ATOMS: atom_id res chain seq x y z
N MET A 1 10.80 13.15 -43.18
CA MET A 1 9.47 12.53 -42.94
C MET A 1 9.51 11.48 -41.85
N ALA A 2 10.30 10.40 -41.96
CA ALA A 2 10.39 9.35 -40.93
C ALA A 2 10.82 9.85 -39.55
N GLN A 3 11.85 10.71 -39.47
CA GLN A 3 12.37 11.22 -38.18
C GLN A 3 11.37 12.11 -37.43
N ILE A 4 10.56 12.89 -38.15
CA ILE A 4 9.49 13.72 -37.57
C ILE A 4 8.39 12.82 -36.99
N ALA A 5 7.99 11.77 -37.73
CA ALA A 5 7.00 10.81 -37.25
C ALA A 5 7.48 10.07 -35.99
N THR A 6 8.75 9.67 -35.93
CA THR A 6 9.33 9.02 -34.74
C THR A 6 9.28 9.92 -33.50
N VAL A 7 9.58 11.22 -33.64
CA VAL A 7 9.49 12.18 -32.53
C VAL A 7 8.05 12.29 -32.01
N PHE A 8 7.07 12.39 -32.91
CA PHE A 8 5.66 12.44 -32.51
C PHE A 8 5.22 11.17 -31.78
N ILE A 9 5.65 9.98 -32.23
CA ILE A 9 5.33 8.72 -31.56
C ILE A 9 5.91 8.69 -30.15
N LEU A 10 7.16 9.14 -29.96
CA LEU A 10 7.79 9.21 -28.63
C LEU A 10 7.08 10.20 -27.70
N LEU A 11 6.65 11.36 -28.22
CA LEU A 11 5.90 12.35 -27.44
C LEU A 11 4.52 11.81 -27.03
N ILE A 12 3.82 11.12 -27.92
CA ILE A 12 2.54 10.48 -27.62
C ILE A 12 2.72 9.39 -26.58
N ALA A 13 3.74 8.53 -26.72
CA ALA A 13 4.04 7.48 -25.74
C ALA A 13 4.36 8.05 -24.36
N TYR A 14 5.16 9.13 -24.30
CA TYR A 14 5.45 9.84 -23.05
C TYR A 14 4.18 10.44 -22.42
N PHE A 15 3.34 11.09 -23.23
CA PHE A 15 2.09 11.68 -22.76
C PHE A 15 1.11 10.63 -22.22
N ILE A 16 0.98 9.50 -22.91
CA ILE A 16 0.17 8.36 -22.44
C ILE A 16 0.71 7.81 -21.12
N ALA A 17 2.03 7.62 -21.01
CA ALA A 17 2.66 7.15 -19.78
C ALA A 17 2.46 8.13 -18.61
N HIS A 18 2.49 9.43 -18.86
CA HIS A 18 2.25 10.46 -17.85
C HIS A 18 0.79 10.50 -17.38
N ILE A 19 -0.18 10.29 -18.28
CA ILE A 19 -1.60 10.18 -17.89
C ILE A 19 -1.85 8.92 -17.05
N HIS A 20 -1.10 7.84 -17.29
CA HIS A 20 -1.19 6.60 -16.51
C HIS A 20 -0.43 6.65 -15.18
N SER A 21 0.06 7.81 -14.76
CA SER A 21 0.63 7.97 -13.41
C SER A 21 -0.42 7.52 -12.40
N HIS A 22 -0.09 6.47 -11.64
CA HIS A 22 -1.04 5.74 -10.82
C HIS A 22 -1.84 6.67 -9.92
N ASP A 23 -3.16 6.50 -9.98
CA ASP A 23 -4.10 7.24 -9.18
C ASP A 23 -3.99 6.77 -7.73
N LEU A 24 -3.13 7.42 -6.96
CA LEU A 24 -2.92 7.17 -5.54
C LEU A 24 -4.04 7.86 -4.75
N HIS A 25 -5.27 7.49 -5.07
CA HIS A 25 -6.43 7.96 -4.37
C HIS A 25 -6.66 7.09 -3.14
N ALA A 26 -6.76 7.76 -2.00
CA ALA A 26 -7.22 7.12 -0.79
C ALA A 26 -8.62 6.56 -1.06
N LYS A 27 -8.79 5.28 -0.78
CA LYS A 27 -10.07 4.59 -0.85
C LYS A 27 -10.47 4.20 0.56
N GLU A 28 -11.77 4.29 0.84
CA GLU A 28 -12.33 3.82 2.09
C GLU A 28 -12.45 2.29 2.08
N TYR A 29 -12.07 1.68 3.19
CA TYR A 29 -12.18 0.24 3.41
C TYR A 29 -12.78 0.01 4.79
N LEU A 30 -13.58 -1.06 4.92
CA LEU A 30 -14.09 -1.47 6.21
C LEU A 30 -13.10 -2.42 6.90
N VAL A 31 -12.75 -2.09 8.13
CA VAL A 31 -11.87 -2.95 8.95
C VAL A 31 -12.72 -4.04 9.59
N LYS A 32 -12.30 -5.30 9.44
CA LYS A 32 -12.91 -6.46 10.08
C LYS A 32 -12.33 -6.71 11.46
N LYS A 33 -11.00 -6.60 11.60
CA LYS A 33 -10.29 -6.73 12.88
C LYS A 33 -8.90 -6.08 12.81
N VAL A 34 -8.40 -5.63 13.95
CA VAL A 34 -7.00 -5.23 14.14
C VAL A 34 -6.20 -6.47 14.55
N ILE A 35 -5.06 -6.70 13.89
CA ILE A 35 -4.17 -7.85 14.18
C ILE A 35 -3.08 -7.42 15.16
N ASP A 36 -2.44 -6.28 14.89
CA ASP A 36 -1.46 -5.58 15.73
C ASP A 36 -1.45 -4.10 15.31
N GLY A 37 -0.55 -3.28 15.88
CA GLY A 37 -0.56 -1.83 15.66
C GLY A 37 -0.18 -1.34 14.26
N ASP A 38 0.31 -2.20 13.38
CA ASP A 38 0.58 -1.86 11.97
C ASP A 38 -0.13 -2.77 10.96
N THR A 39 -0.81 -3.81 11.44
CA THR A 39 -1.46 -4.80 10.61
C THR A 39 -2.95 -4.95 10.93
N ILE A 40 -3.78 -4.81 9.90
CA ILE A 40 -5.24 -4.94 9.99
C ILE A 40 -5.75 -5.97 8.97
N GLN A 41 -6.93 -6.54 9.24
CA GLN A 41 -7.68 -7.30 8.23
C GLN A 41 -8.92 -6.51 7.81
N LEU A 42 -9.12 -6.40 6.50
CA LEU A 42 -10.29 -5.80 5.87
C LEU A 42 -11.47 -6.78 5.86
N ASP A 43 -12.69 -6.26 5.66
CA ASP A 43 -13.90 -7.07 5.48
C ASP A 43 -13.85 -7.99 4.26
N THR A 44 -13.09 -7.60 3.23
CA THR A 44 -12.73 -8.43 2.06
C THR A 44 -11.94 -9.68 2.41
N GLY A 45 -11.32 -9.71 3.60
CA GLY A 45 -10.42 -10.78 4.06
C GLY A 45 -8.95 -10.50 3.82
N GLU A 46 -8.61 -9.44 3.07
CA GLU A 46 -7.23 -9.01 2.84
C GLU A 46 -6.56 -8.54 4.14
N THR A 47 -5.31 -8.91 4.35
CA THR A 47 -4.49 -8.44 5.45
C THR A 47 -3.54 -7.37 4.94
N ILE A 48 -3.59 -6.18 5.54
CA ILE A 48 -2.81 -5.02 5.14
C ILE A 48 -1.83 -4.67 6.25
N ARG A 49 -0.57 -4.43 5.87
CA ARG A 49 0.47 -3.89 6.74
C ARG A 49 0.80 -2.45 6.33
N TYR A 50 0.88 -1.55 7.30
CA TYR A 50 1.16 -0.14 7.06
C TYR A 50 2.61 0.07 6.62
N ILE A 51 2.79 0.86 5.57
CA ILE A 51 4.12 1.15 5.03
C ILE A 51 4.77 2.23 5.90
N GLY A 52 6.00 1.97 6.35
CA GLY A 52 6.78 2.91 7.15
C GLY A 52 6.45 2.91 8.64
N ILE A 53 5.63 1.97 9.11
CA ILE A 53 5.34 1.74 10.52
C ILE A 53 5.77 0.30 10.85
N ASP A 54 6.46 0.15 11.97
CA ASP A 54 6.85 -1.15 12.55
C ASP A 54 6.37 -1.12 14.01
N ALA A 55 5.18 -1.69 14.24
CA ALA A 55 4.53 -1.67 15.54
C ALA A 55 4.97 -2.86 16.41
N THR A 56 4.73 -2.77 17.72
CA THR A 56 4.98 -3.89 18.62
C THR A 56 3.99 -5.01 18.38
N GLU A 57 4.49 -6.24 18.38
CA GLU A 57 3.79 -7.41 17.87
C GLU A 57 2.97 -8.14 18.95
N LEU A 58 1.71 -8.43 18.64
CA LEU A 58 0.98 -9.47 19.37
C LEU A 58 1.50 -10.84 18.93
N LEU A 59 1.83 -11.72 19.88
CA LEU A 59 2.33 -13.07 19.59
C LEU A 59 3.61 -13.07 18.74
N SER A 60 4.61 -12.32 19.19
CA SER A 60 5.94 -12.28 18.58
C SER A 60 6.49 -13.70 18.35
N LYS A 61 7.41 -13.83 17.38
CA LYS A 61 8.11 -15.10 17.10
C LYS A 61 8.88 -15.66 18.31
N LYS A 62 9.17 -14.82 19.31
CA LYS A 62 9.84 -15.20 20.56
C LYS A 62 8.87 -15.74 21.61
N GLY A 63 7.57 -15.78 21.30
CA GLY A 63 6.50 -16.21 22.18
C GLY A 63 5.94 -15.05 23.00
N GLY A 64 4.60 -14.92 22.99
CA GLY A 64 3.90 -13.90 23.75
C GLY A 64 3.94 -12.50 23.12
N ASN A 65 3.36 -11.55 23.83
CA ASN A 65 3.22 -10.17 23.37
C ASN A 65 4.50 -9.38 23.65
N GLU A 66 4.88 -8.50 22.73
CA GLU A 66 5.90 -7.51 23.02
C GLU A 66 5.38 -6.46 24.03
N PHE A 67 6.31 -5.75 24.68
CA PHE A 67 5.93 -4.66 25.56
C PHE A 67 5.11 -3.64 24.77
N TYR A 68 4.02 -3.16 25.37
CA TYR A 68 3.05 -2.24 24.79
C TYR A 68 2.23 -2.74 23.58
N ALA A 69 2.31 -4.04 23.24
CA ALA A 69 1.56 -4.59 22.10
C ALA A 69 0.03 -4.71 22.33
N ARG A 70 -0.49 -4.40 23.53
CA ARG A 70 -1.94 -4.36 23.77
C ARG A 70 -2.50 -2.95 23.66
N GLU A 71 -1.65 -1.95 23.81
CA GLU A 71 -1.96 -0.54 23.86
C GLU A 71 -2.04 0.10 22.47
N ASN A 72 -1.55 -0.61 21.45
CA ASN A 72 -1.56 -0.19 20.05
C ASN A 72 -2.61 -0.94 19.18
N LEU A 73 -3.62 -1.56 19.80
CA LEU A 73 -4.72 -2.26 19.13
C LEU A 73 -5.95 -1.38 18.89
#